data_AF-A0A0Q6K541-F1
#
_entry.id   AF-A0A0Q6K541-F1
#
_cell.length_a   1.000
_cell.length_b   1.000
_cell.length_c   1.000
_cell.angle_alpha   90.00
_cell.angle_beta   90.00
_cell.angle_gamma   90.00
#
_symmetry.space_group_name_H-M   'P 1'
#
loop_
_entity.id
_entity.type
_entity.pdbx_description
1 polymer ?
#
loop_
_entity_poly.entity_id
_entity_poly.type
_entity_poly.pdbx_seq_one_letter_code
_entity_poly.pdbx_strand_id
1 'polypeptide(L)'
;MRFLAAGVMLCLLLAGCSTASGSDEDTAPTLGVTTPVGHIQQPSPPPVPHEVPVGDVGTMFEPTPDLIGATTTPFESWSQVSPNTIAVHFVTGTPECYGADATVTETDSTVTVELRTGTRPDAADKSCIMVAVYATMQMTLASPLGSRTILNAA
;
A
#
# COMPACT_ATOMS: atom_id res chain seq x y z
N MET A 1 8.44 -15.30 -52.46
CA MET A 1 7.37 -16.24 -52.05
C MET A 1 6.05 -15.47 -52.03
N ARG A 2 4.99 -16.12 -52.48
CA ARG A 2 3.79 -15.53 -53.07
C ARG A 2 2.82 -14.94 -52.02
N PHE A 3 2.23 -13.84 -52.46
CA PHE A 3 1.14 -13.01 -51.95
C PHE A 3 -0.05 -13.66 -51.22
N LEU A 4 -0.61 -12.84 -50.32
CA LEU A 4 -2.03 -12.58 -50.02
C LEU A 4 -2.89 -13.73 -49.43
N ALA A 5 -3.09 -13.67 -48.11
CA ALA A 5 -4.24 -14.26 -47.44
C ALA A 5 -5.19 -13.13 -47.01
N ALA A 6 -6.23 -12.91 -47.82
CA ALA A 6 -7.40 -12.11 -47.47
C ALA A 6 -8.37 -12.98 -46.67
N GLY A 7 -8.88 -12.47 -45.54
CA GLY A 7 -9.73 -13.20 -44.62
C GLY A 7 -10.76 -12.30 -43.95
N VAL A 8 -11.71 -11.84 -44.76
CA VAL A 8 -13.14 -11.59 -44.46
C VAL A 8 -13.48 -11.02 -43.08
N MET A 9 -13.61 -9.69 -43.04
CA MET A 9 -14.38 -8.91 -42.08
C MET A 9 -15.86 -8.96 -42.50
N LEU A 10 -16.76 -9.58 -41.72
CA LEU A 10 -18.20 -9.46 -41.97
C LEU A 10 -19.11 -9.77 -40.75
N CYS A 11 -19.91 -8.75 -40.42
CA CYS A 11 -21.25 -8.74 -39.79
C CYS A 11 -21.43 -8.91 -38.26
N LEU A 12 -22.16 -7.93 -37.68
CA LEU A 12 -23.38 -8.00 -36.82
C LEU A 12 -23.29 -6.95 -35.68
N LEU A 13 -24.27 -6.13 -35.28
CA LEU A 13 -25.59 -5.67 -35.73
C LEU A 13 -25.89 -4.41 -34.89
N LEU A 14 -26.41 -3.34 -35.50
CA LEU A 14 -27.01 -2.20 -34.80
C LEU A 14 -28.43 -2.59 -34.35
N ALA A 15 -28.68 -2.64 -33.05
CA ALA A 15 -30.03 -2.60 -32.47
C ALA A 15 -29.97 -2.05 -31.04
N GLY A 16 -30.44 -0.83 -30.86
CA GLY A 16 -30.55 -0.18 -29.55
C GLY A 16 -31.36 1.10 -29.64
N CYS A 17 -32.66 0.98 -29.93
CA CYS A 17 -33.61 2.06 -29.72
C CYS A 17 -33.92 2.17 -28.22
N SER A 18 -33.88 3.38 -27.67
CA SER A 18 -34.74 3.76 -26.54
C SER A 18 -34.98 5.26 -26.58
N THR A 19 -36.07 5.64 -27.23
CA THR A 19 -36.76 6.91 -27.02
C THR A 19 -37.50 6.84 -25.68
N ALA A 20 -37.09 7.65 -24.71
CA ALA A 20 -37.93 7.98 -23.56
C ALA A 20 -38.23 9.48 -23.63
N SER A 21 -39.32 9.80 -24.30
CA SER A 21 -40.05 11.05 -24.09
C SER A 21 -41.06 10.79 -22.98
N GLY A 22 -40.87 11.44 -21.83
CA GLY A 22 -41.88 11.62 -20.78
C GLY A 22 -41.81 13.09 -20.37
N SER A 23 -42.71 13.91 -20.90
CA SER A 23 -43.88 14.44 -20.19
C SER A 23 -43.50 15.51 -19.17
N ASP A 24 -43.59 16.77 -19.59
CA ASP A 24 -43.76 17.92 -18.71
C ASP A 24 -45.13 17.81 -18.03
N GLU A 25 -45.15 17.64 -16.71
CA GLU A 25 -46.29 18.01 -15.86
C GLU A 25 -45.77 18.81 -14.66
N ASP A 26 -46.20 20.07 -14.64
CA ASP A 26 -46.03 21.05 -13.58
C ASP A 26 -46.82 20.63 -12.33
N THR A 27 -46.12 20.30 -11.23
CA THR A 27 -46.66 20.35 -9.86
C THR A 27 -45.50 20.48 -8.87
N ALA A 28 -45.25 21.69 -8.35
CA ALA A 28 -44.43 21.89 -7.15
C ALA A 28 -45.14 21.27 -5.93
N PRO A 29 -44.45 20.58 -5.00
CA PRO A 29 -43.79 21.32 -3.91
C PRO A 29 -42.52 20.69 -3.28
N THR A 30 -41.77 21.56 -2.59
CA THR A 30 -40.74 21.28 -1.56
C THR A 30 -39.40 20.70 -2.03
N LEU A 31 -38.38 21.57 -2.01
CA LEU A 31 -36.97 21.25 -2.12
C LEU A 31 -36.51 20.28 -1.02
N GLY A 32 -36.68 18.98 -1.25
CA GLY A 32 -35.83 17.96 -0.68
C GLY A 32 -34.61 17.82 -1.58
N VAL A 33 -33.58 18.64 -1.34
CA VAL A 33 -32.25 18.42 -1.94
C VAL A 33 -31.74 17.09 -1.41
N THR A 34 -32.04 16.01 -2.12
CA THR A 34 -31.35 14.74 -1.93
C THR A 34 -30.10 14.86 -2.77
N THR A 35 -29.07 15.52 -2.23
CA THR A 35 -27.74 15.46 -2.80
C THR A 35 -27.38 13.99 -2.96
N PRO A 36 -26.94 13.52 -4.14
CA PRO A 36 -26.35 12.20 -4.24
C PRO A 36 -25.15 12.20 -3.29
N VAL A 37 -25.22 11.45 -2.20
CA VAL A 37 -24.04 11.17 -1.38
C VAL A 37 -23.16 10.30 -2.27
N GLY A 38 -22.27 10.95 -3.01
CA GLY A 38 -21.19 10.28 -3.73
C GLY A 38 -20.48 9.39 -2.72
N HIS A 39 -20.42 8.10 -2.99
CA HIS A 39 -19.71 7.15 -2.14
C HIS A 39 -18.22 7.45 -2.30
N ILE A 40 -17.70 8.36 -1.47
CA ILE A 40 -16.27 8.55 -1.30
C ILE A 40 -15.75 7.25 -0.68
N GLN A 41 -14.94 6.54 -1.46
CA GLN A 41 -14.32 5.29 -1.04
C GLN A 41 -13.29 5.62 0.03
N GLN A 42 -13.68 5.48 1.30
CA GLN A 42 -12.78 5.72 2.43
C GLN A 42 -11.73 4.62 2.47
N PRO A 43 -10.43 4.97 2.57
CA PRO A 43 -9.38 3.98 2.77
C PRO A 43 -9.66 3.13 4.02
N SER A 44 -9.44 1.83 3.93
CA SER A 44 -9.43 0.96 5.11
C SER A 44 -8.28 1.35 6.05
N PRO A 45 -8.45 1.25 7.37
CA PRO A 45 -7.36 1.44 8.33
C PRO A 45 -6.17 0.51 8.01
N PRO A 46 -4.93 0.90 8.39
CA PRO A 46 -3.78 0.01 8.30
C PRO A 46 -3.99 -1.25 9.15
N PRO A 47 -3.32 -2.36 8.81
CA PRO A 47 -3.34 -3.56 9.65
C PRO A 47 -2.76 -3.25 11.03
N VAL A 48 -3.39 -3.82 12.06
CA VAL A 48 -2.84 -3.83 13.42
C VAL A 48 -1.71 -4.87 13.44
N PRO A 49 -0.45 -4.47 13.70
CA PRO A 49 0.67 -5.37 13.62
C PRO A 49 0.69 -6.32 14.84
N HIS A 50 0.98 -7.60 14.62
CA HIS A 50 1.01 -8.62 15.67
C HIS A 50 2.44 -9.11 15.95
N GLU A 51 2.68 -9.52 17.19
CA GLU A 51 3.98 -10.06 17.58
C GLU A 51 4.18 -11.48 17.05
N VAL A 52 5.37 -11.78 16.54
CA VAL A 52 5.82 -13.11 16.11
C VAL A 52 7.15 -13.49 16.80
N PRO A 53 7.50 -14.79 16.90
CA PRO A 53 8.76 -15.21 17.50
C PRO A 53 9.99 -14.68 16.76
N VAL A 54 11.03 -14.34 17.53
CA VAL A 54 12.35 -14.04 16.99
C VAL A 54 12.88 -15.26 16.23
N GLY A 55 13.12 -15.09 14.92
CA GLY A 55 13.55 -16.18 14.04
C GLY A 55 12.63 -16.36 12.82
N ASP A 56 11.39 -15.89 12.91
CA ASP A 56 10.49 -15.74 11.75
C ASP A 56 10.85 -14.47 10.96
N VAL A 57 12.08 -14.47 10.42
CA VAL A 57 12.68 -13.31 9.75
C VAL A 57 12.60 -13.42 8.23
N GLY A 58 12.20 -12.32 7.59
CA GLY A 58 12.45 -12.06 6.18
C GLY A 58 13.88 -11.57 5.91
N THR A 59 14.17 -11.23 4.66
CA THR A 59 15.44 -10.62 4.22
C THR A 59 15.75 -9.36 5.03
N MET A 60 16.95 -9.24 5.58
CA MET A 60 17.33 -8.06 6.37
C MET A 60 17.55 -6.84 5.47
N PHE A 61 16.95 -5.71 5.85
CA PHE A 61 17.12 -4.41 5.23
C PHE A 61 17.74 -3.44 6.23
N GLU A 62 18.81 -2.77 5.78
CA GLU A 62 19.40 -1.64 6.48
C GLU A 62 18.68 -0.33 6.08
N PRO A 63 18.60 0.66 6.99
CA PRO A 63 17.99 1.95 6.68
C PRO A 63 18.63 2.63 5.47
N THR A 64 17.81 3.08 4.53
CA THR A 64 18.20 3.80 3.32
C THR A 64 17.42 5.12 3.28
N PRO A 65 17.92 6.23 3.85
CA PRO A 65 17.11 7.43 4.07
C PRO A 65 16.78 8.23 2.79
N ASP A 66 17.53 8.01 1.71
CA ASP A 66 17.45 8.74 0.44
C ASP A 66 16.63 8.03 -0.64
N LEU A 67 15.63 7.25 -0.24
CA LEU A 67 14.70 6.56 -1.15
C LEU A 67 14.08 7.51 -2.18
N ILE A 68 14.09 7.06 -3.44
CA ILE A 68 13.40 7.72 -4.54
C ILE A 68 11.96 7.20 -4.59
N GLY A 69 10.99 8.12 -4.62
CA GLY A 69 9.57 7.79 -4.69
C GLY A 69 9.07 7.02 -3.47
N ALA A 70 9.62 7.32 -2.29
CA ALA A 70 9.26 6.65 -1.05
C ALA A 70 7.76 6.78 -0.73
N THR A 71 7.16 5.69 -0.26
CA THR A 71 5.78 5.66 0.22
C THR A 71 5.69 5.00 1.58
N THR A 72 4.77 5.47 2.43
CA THR A 72 4.50 4.83 3.71
C THR A 72 4.00 3.41 3.47
N THR A 73 4.66 2.43 4.10
CA THR A 73 4.44 1.01 3.88
C THR A 73 3.96 0.38 5.18
N PRO A 74 2.75 -0.22 5.21
CA PRO A 74 2.30 -0.93 6.39
C PRO A 74 3.14 -2.20 6.60
N PHE A 75 3.38 -2.55 7.85
CA PHE A 75 3.94 -3.84 8.25
C PHE A 75 2.88 -4.66 9.00
N GLU A 76 2.95 -5.98 8.89
CA GLU A 76 1.91 -6.88 9.41
C GLU A 76 2.31 -7.52 10.74
N SER A 77 3.61 -7.70 10.96
CA SER A 77 4.13 -8.32 12.17
C SER A 77 5.42 -7.68 12.66
N TRP A 78 5.75 -7.96 13.90
CA TRP A 78 6.97 -7.49 14.54
C TRP A 78 7.49 -8.52 15.55
N SER A 79 8.77 -8.45 15.89
CA SER A 79 9.38 -9.30 16.92
C SER A 79 10.09 -8.42 17.96
N GLN A 80 10.00 -8.77 19.24
CA GLN A 80 10.87 -8.20 20.26
C GLN A 80 12.24 -8.91 20.26
N VAL A 81 13.25 -8.30 19.64
CA VAL A 81 14.61 -8.86 19.57
C VAL A 81 15.33 -8.73 20.92
N SER A 82 15.13 -7.61 21.61
CA SER A 82 15.65 -7.33 22.94
C SER A 82 14.73 -6.36 23.68
N PRO A 83 14.96 -6.05 24.97
CA PRO A 83 14.19 -5.03 25.66
C PRO A 83 14.09 -3.71 24.90
N ASN A 84 15.16 -3.27 24.22
CA ASN A 84 15.23 -1.99 23.50
C ASN A 84 15.34 -2.15 21.98
N THR A 85 15.06 -3.33 21.43
CA THR A 85 15.19 -3.58 19.99
C THR A 85 14.00 -4.35 19.50
N ILE A 86 13.35 -3.83 18.47
CA ILE A 86 12.30 -4.53 17.74
C ILE A 86 12.74 -4.77 16.30
N ALA A 87 12.16 -5.79 15.69
CA ALA A 87 12.19 -6.00 14.26
C ALA A 87 10.77 -5.85 13.72
N VAL A 88 10.58 -5.11 12.62
CA VAL A 88 9.31 -5.09 11.87
C VAL A 88 9.45 -5.93 10.62
N HIS A 89 8.38 -6.62 10.23
CA HIS A 89 8.34 -7.50 9.08
C HIS A 89 7.28 -7.05 8.08
N PHE A 90 7.70 -6.86 6.83
CA PHE A 90 6.93 -6.18 5.80
C PHE A 90 7.20 -6.77 4.42
N VAL A 91 6.38 -6.41 3.44
CA VAL A 91 6.57 -6.82 2.05
C VAL A 91 7.11 -5.63 1.26
N THR A 92 8.18 -5.85 0.51
CA THR A 92 8.77 -4.86 -0.40
C THR A 92 9.33 -5.55 -1.65
N GLY A 93 10.00 -4.79 -2.51
CA GLY A 93 10.75 -5.36 -3.63
C GLY A 93 12.09 -5.96 -3.20
N THR A 94 12.90 -6.37 -4.17
CA THR A 94 14.18 -7.00 -3.89
C THR A 94 15.24 -5.97 -3.44
N PRO A 95 16.17 -6.35 -2.53
CA PRO A 95 17.09 -5.41 -1.88
C PRO A 95 18.09 -4.75 -2.83
N GLU A 96 18.32 -5.30 -4.02
CA GLU A 96 19.16 -4.69 -5.06
C GLU A 96 18.53 -3.46 -5.73
N CYS A 97 17.22 -3.29 -5.59
CA CYS A 97 16.43 -2.27 -6.28
C CYS A 97 15.62 -1.40 -5.32
N TYR A 98 15.14 -1.98 -4.24
CA TYR A 98 14.28 -1.34 -3.27
C TYR A 98 15.01 -1.20 -1.94
N GLY A 99 14.73 -0.11 -1.25
CA GLY A 99 15.20 0.13 0.10
C GLY A 99 14.04 0.33 1.04
N ALA A 100 14.36 0.41 2.32
CA ALA A 100 13.43 0.75 3.37
C ALA A 100 14.08 1.75 4.32
N ASP A 101 13.27 2.56 4.97
CA ASP A 101 13.68 3.49 6.02
C ASP A 101 12.56 3.58 7.04
N ALA A 102 12.90 3.77 8.31
CA ALA A 102 11.91 3.83 9.37
C ALA A 102 12.23 4.93 10.37
N THR A 103 11.18 5.62 10.82
CA THR A 103 11.25 6.49 11.99
C THR A 103 10.35 5.95 13.10
N VAL A 104 10.76 6.18 14.35
CA VAL A 104 10.04 5.70 15.53
C VAL A 104 9.63 6.89 16.39
N THR A 105 8.34 6.95 16.72
CA THR A 105 7.79 7.88 17.71
C THR A 105 7.37 7.11 18.95
N GLU A 106 7.99 7.41 20.08
CA GLU A 106 7.75 6.71 21.35
C GLU A 106 6.95 7.57 22.34
N THR A 107 6.01 6.93 23.02
CA THR A 107 5.32 7.44 24.20
C THR A 107 5.47 6.44 25.36
N ASP A 108 4.88 6.76 26.51
CA ASP A 108 4.83 5.86 27.65
C ASP A 108 4.02 4.57 27.37
N SER A 109 3.12 4.59 26.38
CA SER A 109 2.21 3.47 26.08
C SER A 109 2.30 2.92 24.67
N THR A 110 2.95 3.63 23.74
CA THR A 110 3.01 3.25 22.32
C THR A 110 4.38 3.46 21.71
N VAL A 111 4.67 2.66 20.69
CA VAL A 111 5.78 2.82 19.77
C VAL A 111 5.17 2.82 18.37
N THR A 112 5.09 3.99 17.74
CA THR A 112 4.56 4.12 16.39
C THR A 112 5.72 4.12 15.40
N VAL A 113 5.67 3.20 14.43
CA VAL A 113 6.70 3.05 13.40
C VAL A 113 6.16 3.57 12.09
N GLU A 114 6.83 4.59 11.55
CA GLU A 114 6.63 5.06 10.18
C GLU A 114 7.67 4.39 9.28
N LEU A 115 7.27 3.27 8.66
CA LEU A 115 8.06 2.57 7.68
C LEU A 115 7.79 3.13 6.28
N ARG A 116 8.86 3.39 5.52
CA ARG A 116 8.79 3.83 4.13
C ARG A 116 9.59 2.89 3.26
N THR A 117 9.06 2.57 2.08
CA THR A 117 9.80 1.81 1.05
C THR A 117 9.78 2.55 -0.27
N GLY A 118 10.80 2.33 -1.09
CA GLY A 118 10.98 3.02 -2.36
C GLY A 118 12.18 2.50 -3.12
N THR A 119 12.45 3.10 -4.27
CA THR A 119 13.60 2.73 -5.10
C THR A 119 14.88 3.25 -4.48
N ARG A 120 15.93 2.44 -4.49
CA ARG A 120 17.26 2.89 -4.04
C ARG A 120 17.87 3.87 -5.06
N PRO A 121 18.62 4.89 -4.61
CA PRO A 121 19.31 5.81 -5.53
C PRO A 121 20.24 5.11 -6.52
N ASP A 122 20.97 4.10 -6.06
CA ASP A 122 21.89 3.29 -6.89
C ASP A 122 21.17 2.35 -7.87
N ALA A 123 19.84 2.31 -7.84
CA ALA A 123 18.99 1.52 -8.72
C ALA A 123 18.03 2.36 -9.59
N ALA A 124 18.10 3.69 -9.53
CA ALA A 124 17.20 4.59 -10.25
C ALA A 124 17.15 4.33 -11.77
N ASP A 125 18.30 4.01 -12.37
CA ASP A 125 18.45 3.77 -13.81
C ASP A 125 18.50 2.27 -14.17
N LYS A 126 18.19 1.38 -13.21
CA LYS A 126 18.20 -0.07 -13.42
C LYS A 126 16.82 -0.58 -13.79
N SER A 127 16.77 -1.63 -14.61
CA SER A 127 15.55 -2.41 -14.81
C SER A 127 15.29 -3.29 -13.59
N CYS A 128 14.37 -2.86 -12.73
CA CYS A 128 13.98 -3.60 -11.54
C CYS A 128 12.77 -4.49 -11.82
N ILE A 129 12.88 -5.78 -11.47
CA ILE A 129 11.74 -6.69 -11.50
C ILE A 129 10.89 -6.51 -10.24
N MET A 130 9.57 -6.64 -10.39
CA MET A 130 8.64 -6.58 -9.26
C MET A 130 8.50 -7.96 -8.61
N VAL A 131 9.43 -8.31 -7.73
CA VAL A 131 9.35 -9.53 -6.90
C VAL A 131 9.09 -9.12 -5.46
N ALA A 132 8.00 -9.63 -4.89
CA ALA A 132 7.66 -9.42 -3.50
C ALA A 132 8.60 -10.21 -2.58
N VAL A 133 9.31 -9.50 -1.72
CA VAL A 133 10.21 -10.04 -0.71
C VAL A 133 9.62 -9.75 0.66
N TYR A 134 9.55 -10.78 1.50
CA TYR A 134 9.32 -10.60 2.93
C TYR A 134 10.62 -10.07 3.54
N ALA A 135 10.56 -8.87 4.09
CA ALA A 135 11.69 -8.11 4.59
C ALA A 135 11.60 -7.91 6.10
N THR A 136 12.74 -7.70 6.73
CA THR A 136 12.89 -7.42 8.15
C THR A 136 13.77 -6.18 8.32
N MET A 137 13.34 -5.25 9.16
CA MET A 137 14.17 -4.12 9.60
C MET A 137 14.18 -4.05 11.12
N GLN A 138 15.39 -3.99 11.69
CA GLN A 138 15.57 -3.78 13.13
C GLN A 138 15.69 -2.30 13.46
N MET A 139 15.15 -1.91 14.59
CA MET A 139 15.24 -0.56 15.12
C MET A 139 15.45 -0.58 16.63
N THR A 140 16.30 0.34 17.09
CA THR A 140 16.58 0.54 18.51
C THR A 140 15.63 1.58 19.08
N LEU A 141 14.97 1.23 20.18
CA LEU A 141 14.09 2.10 20.95
C LEU A 141 14.87 2.86 22.02
N ALA A 142 14.46 4.11 22.27
CA ALA A 142 15.00 4.98 23.31
C ALA A 142 14.73 4.45 24.73
N SER A 143 13.64 3.70 24.91
CA SER A 143 13.30 3.03 26.18
C SER A 143 12.92 1.56 25.95
N PRO A 144 12.96 0.70 26.99
CA PRO A 144 12.53 -0.69 26.84
C PRO A 144 11.08 -0.81 26.38
N LEU A 145 10.74 -1.75 25.50
CA LEU A 145 9.39 -1.94 24.95
C LEU A 145 8.36 -2.16 26.06
N GLY A 146 8.61 -3.08 26.98
CA GLY A 146 7.71 -3.36 28.10
C GLY A 146 6.31 -3.77 27.61
N SER A 147 5.28 -3.11 28.14
CA SER A 147 3.88 -3.33 27.73
C SER A 147 3.39 -2.34 26.66
N ARG A 148 4.30 -1.59 26.01
CA ARG A 148 3.92 -0.59 25.02
C ARG A 148 3.44 -1.27 23.73
N THR A 149 2.42 -0.70 23.12
CA THR A 149 1.83 -1.23 21.89
C THR A 149 2.60 -0.74 20.66
N ILE A 150 2.96 -1.66 19.76
CA ILE A 150 3.52 -1.31 18.44
C ILE A 150 2.38 -0.93 17.48
N LEU A 151 2.53 0.19 16.77
CA LEU A 151 1.54 0.71 15.84
C LEU A 151 2.16 1.05 14.47
N ASN A 152 1.34 0.93 13.41
CA ASN A 152 1.63 1.49 12.09
C ASN A 152 1.37 3.01 12.08
N ALA A 153 2.20 3.75 11.34
CA ALA A 153 1.91 5.14 10.95
C ALA A 153 1.24 5.25 9.55
N ALA A 154 1.11 4.13 8.84
CA ALA A 154 0.50 4.04 7.50
C ALA A 154 -1.01 4.27 7.49
#